data_AF-M7BTW0-F1
#
_entry.id   AF-M7BTW0-F1
#
_cell.length_a   1.000
_cell.length_b   1.000
_cell.length_c   1.000
_cell.angle_alpha   90.00
_cell.angle_beta   90.00
_cell.angle_gamma   90.00
#
_symmetry.space_group_name_H-M   'P 1'
#
loop_
_entity.id
_entity.type
_entity.pdbx_description
1 polymer ?
#
loop_
_entity_poly.entity_id
_entity_poly.type
_entity_poly.pdbx_seq_one_letter_code
_entity_poly.pdbx_strand_id
1 'polypeptide(L)'
;MSESSSPVRLDLSSLREAPQDVLHLLPCEVEHNGSAPVDRYFTPAIRQGSQEKSVSFRGRSLKGQEVMVPQGYVGLVLKEDQRPCTEEEIHAPVLKKEQ
;
A
#
# COMPACT_ATOMS: atom_id res chain seq x y z
N MET A 1 -3.79 16.43 -29.48
CA MET A 1 -3.86 16.68 -28.02
C MET A 1 -2.70 15.92 -27.42
N SER A 2 -1.64 16.61 -27.04
CA SER A 2 -0.42 16.00 -26.50
C SER A 2 -0.48 16.10 -24.99
N GLU A 3 -0.82 15.01 -24.29
CA GLU A 3 -0.65 14.91 -22.84
C GLU A 3 0.85 14.88 -22.54
N SER A 4 1.37 15.97 -21.97
CA SER A 4 2.74 16.03 -21.45
C SER A 4 2.71 15.51 -20.00
N SER A 5 2.84 14.20 -19.82
CA SER A 5 3.03 13.62 -18.48
C SER A 5 4.47 13.87 -18.02
N SER A 6 4.64 14.56 -16.89
CA SER A 6 5.95 14.73 -16.26
C SER A 6 6.42 13.42 -15.62
N PRO A 7 7.73 13.08 -15.65
CA PRO A 7 8.23 11.85 -15.07
C PRO A 7 8.07 11.83 -13.55
N VAL A 8 7.46 10.77 -13.02
CA VAL A 8 7.41 10.50 -11.57
C VAL A 8 8.81 10.13 -11.08
N ARG A 9 9.28 10.78 -10.02
CA ARG A 9 10.57 10.48 -9.39
C ARG A 9 10.34 9.64 -8.14
N LEU A 10 11.11 8.56 -8.02
CA LEU A 10 11.15 7.75 -6.82
C LEU A 10 12.30 8.21 -5.94
N ASP A 11 12.00 8.57 -4.69
CA ASP A 11 13.04 8.71 -3.68
C ASP A 11 13.35 7.32 -3.10
N LEU A 12 14.59 6.89 -3.29
CA LEU A 12 15.07 5.59 -2.81
C LEU A 12 15.95 5.73 -1.56
N SER A 13 16.14 6.95 -1.04
CA SER A 13 17.00 7.21 0.11
C SER A 13 16.54 6.47 1.37
N SER A 14 15.22 6.31 1.55
CA SER A 14 14.59 5.62 2.66
C SER A 14 14.60 4.09 2.55
N LEU A 15 14.95 3.51 1.40
CA LEU A 15 14.88 2.05 1.18
C LEU A 15 15.70 1.24 2.18
N ARG A 16 16.86 1.77 2.60
CA ARG A 16 17.79 1.03 3.47
C ARG A 16 17.26 0.87 4.89
N GLU A 17 16.46 1.83 5.34
CA GLU A 17 15.89 1.91 6.69
C GLU A 17 14.41 1.52 6.71
N ALA A 18 13.84 1.16 5.54
CA ALA A 18 12.45 0.80 5.41
C ALA A 18 12.13 -0.44 6.26
N PRO A 19 11.00 -0.42 7.00
CA PRO A 19 10.58 -1.56 7.79
C PRO A 19 10.25 -2.77 6.89
N GLN A 20 10.45 -3.97 7.43
CA GLN A 20 9.94 -5.19 6.81
C GLN A 20 8.49 -5.39 7.22
N ASP A 21 7.58 -4.98 6.34
CA ASP A 21 6.15 -5.12 6.57
C ASP A 21 5.63 -6.51 6.16
N VAL A 22 4.69 -7.03 6.94
CA VAL A 22 3.94 -8.24 6.59
C VAL A 22 2.72 -7.83 5.76
N LEU A 23 2.63 -8.35 4.54
CA LEU A 23 1.52 -8.05 3.62
C LEU A 23 0.52 -9.19 3.54
N HIS A 24 -0.76 -8.83 3.42
CA HIS A 24 -1.87 -9.76 3.26
C HIS A 24 -2.74 -9.34 2.08
N LEU A 25 -2.89 -10.22 1.09
CA LEU A 25 -3.86 -10.05 0.01
C LEU A 25 -5.16 -10.75 0.40
N LEU A 26 -6.24 -9.98 0.58
CA LEU A 26 -7.55 -10.51 0.98
C LEU A 26 -8.41 -10.83 -0.26
N PRO A 27 -9.20 -11.92 -0.24
CA PRO A 27 -10.15 -12.24 -1.30
C PRO A 27 -11.47 -11.44 -1.14
N CYS A 28 -11.35 -10.15 -0.85
CA CYS A 28 -12.46 -9.22 -0.69
C CYS A 28 -11.96 -7.78 -0.82
N GLU A 29 -12.86 -6.88 -1.18
CA GLU A 29 -12.61 -5.45 -1.18
C GLU A 29 -12.98 -4.84 0.18
N VAL A 30 -12.15 -3.90 0.64
CA VAL A 30 -12.41 -3.06 1.81
C VAL A 30 -12.43 -1.63 1.31
N GLU A 31 -13.62 -1.00 1.28
CA GLU A 31 -13.79 0.35 0.73
C GLU A 31 -12.98 1.42 1.46
N HIS A 32 -12.66 1.18 2.74
CA HIS A 32 -11.89 2.12 3.55
C HIS A 32 -10.39 1.95 3.33
N ASN A 33 -9.74 3.01 2.86
CA ASN A 33 -8.29 3.15 2.80
C ASN A 33 -7.79 3.92 4.03
N GLY A 34 -7.04 3.25 4.92
CA GLY A 34 -6.54 3.86 6.14
C GLY A 34 -5.87 2.88 7.08
N SER A 35 -5.49 3.36 8.27
CA SER A 35 -4.90 2.51 9.31
C SER A 35 -5.92 1.49 9.83
N ALA A 36 -5.46 0.26 10.07
CA ALA A 36 -6.27 -0.80 10.64
C ALA A 36 -5.49 -1.51 11.77
N PRO A 37 -6.16 -1.92 12.86
CA PRO A 37 -5.52 -2.63 13.98
C PRO A 37 -5.26 -4.11 13.65
N VAL A 38 -4.48 -4.38 12.60
CA VAL A 38 -4.17 -5.74 12.08
C VAL A 38 -3.53 -6.60 13.17
N ASP A 39 -2.53 -6.08 13.87
CA ASP A 39 -1.80 -6.80 14.93
C ASP A 39 -2.66 -7.16 16.14
N ARG A 40 -3.78 -6.46 16.33
CA ARG A 40 -4.70 -6.72 17.43
C ARG A 40 -5.74 -7.78 17.09
N TYR A 41 -6.22 -7.82 15.84
CA TYR A 41 -7.38 -8.63 15.47
C TYR A 41 -7.07 -9.72 14.44
N PHE A 42 -6.25 -9.43 13.44
CA PHE A 42 -6.00 -10.34 12.33
C PHE A 42 -4.80 -11.24 12.62
N THR A 43 -3.62 -10.68 12.89
CA THR A 43 -2.38 -11.43 13.12
C THR A 43 -2.51 -12.49 14.23
N PRO A 44 -3.07 -12.20 15.42
CA PRO A 44 -3.20 -13.19 16.49
C PRO A 44 -4.22 -14.29 16.19
N ALA A 45 -5.15 -14.06 15.25
CA ALA A 45 -6.17 -15.02 14.87
C ALA A 45 -5.69 -16.00 13.79
N ILE A 46 -4.50 -15.80 13.22
CA ILE A 46 -3.91 -16.70 12.23
C ILE A 46 -3.49 -18.00 12.93
N ARG A 47 -4.04 -19.11 12.44
CA ARG A 47 -3.68 -20.46 12.87
C ARG A 47 -2.76 -21.08 11.82
N GLN A 48 -1.64 -21.62 12.27
CA GLN A 48 -0.70 -22.33 11.40
C GLN A 48 -1.08 -23.82 11.32
N GLY A 49 -1.39 -24.29 10.11
CA GLY A 49 -1.47 -25.71 9.77
C GLY A 49 -0.18 -26.21 9.12
N SER A 50 -0.15 -27.49 8.74
CA SER A 50 1.03 -28.12 8.14
C SER A 50 1.40 -27.55 6.76
N GLN A 51 0.43 -27.10 5.98
CA GLN A 51 0.63 -26.56 4.63
C GLN A 51 -0.15 -25.27 4.35
N GLU A 52 -0.99 -24.83 5.29
CA GLU A 52 -1.93 -23.72 5.07
C GLU A 52 -2.10 -22.91 6.36
N LYS A 53 -2.22 -21.59 6.21
CA LYS A 53 -2.61 -20.66 7.27
C LYS A 53 -4.12 -20.42 7.18
N SER A 54 -4.80 -20.38 8.32
CA SER A 54 -6.24 -20.10 8.37
C SER A 54 -6.55 -18.97 9.36
N VAL A 55 -7.52 -18.13 9.04
CA VAL A 55 -7.94 -16.99 9.86
C VAL A 55 -9.39 -16.66 9.54
N SER A 56 -10.09 -15.95 10.42
CA SER A 56 -11.43 -15.44 10.12
C SER A 56 -11.39 -13.93 9.94
N PHE A 57 -12.01 -13.43 8.87
CA PHE A 57 -12.21 -12.00 8.65
C PHE A 57 -13.71 -11.74 8.46
N ARG A 58 -14.27 -10.84 9.28
CA ARG A 58 -15.71 -10.52 9.28
C ARG A 58 -16.62 -11.77 9.37
N GLY A 59 -16.21 -12.75 10.19
CA GLY A 59 -16.95 -14.01 10.39
C GLY A 59 -16.81 -15.03 9.25
N ARG A 60 -16.05 -14.74 8.20
CA ARG A 60 -15.79 -15.66 7.09
C ARG A 60 -14.42 -16.29 7.26
N SER A 61 -14.35 -17.61 7.13
CA SER A 61 -13.09 -18.35 7.18
C SER A 61 -12.29 -18.08 5.90
N LEU A 62 -11.04 -17.66 6.09
CA LEU A 62 -10.03 -17.48 5.06
C LEU A 62 -8.95 -18.54 5.23
N LYS A 63 -8.40 -18.91 4.09
CA LYS A 63 -7.43 -19.97 3.89
C LYS A 63 -6.36 -19.42 2.95
N GLY A 64 -5.10 -19.50 3.35
CA GLY A 64 -4.02 -18.82 2.67
C GLY A 64 -2.69 -19.52 2.82
N GLN A 65 -1.78 -19.15 1.95
CA GLN A 65 -0.40 -19.62 1.95
C GLN A 65 0.53 -18.43 1.86
N GLU A 66 1.78 -18.64 2.27
CA GLU A 66 2.82 -17.65 2.10
C GLU A 66 3.37 -17.71 0.67
N VAL A 67 3.48 -16.55 0.04
CA VAL A 67 4.00 -16.41 -1.33
C VAL A 67 5.26 -15.57 -1.26
N MET A 68 6.38 -16.18 -1.65
CA MET A 68 7.67 -15.52 -1.67
C MET A 68 7.80 -14.62 -2.89
N VAL A 69 8.46 -13.47 -2.71
CA VAL A 69 8.90 -12.64 -3.84
C VAL A 69 9.87 -13.46 -4.70
N PRO A 70 9.74 -13.46 -6.05
CA PRO A 70 10.63 -14.21 -6.92
C PRO A 70 12.10 -13.82 -6.76
N GLN A 71 13.00 -14.77 -7.03
CA GLN A 71 14.44 -14.52 -6.96
C GLN A 71 14.86 -13.38 -7.90
N GLY A 72 15.68 -12.46 -7.42
CA GLY A 72 16.13 -11.29 -8.17
C GLY A 72 15.17 -10.09 -8.11
N TYR A 73 14.06 -10.21 -7.39
CA TYR A 73 13.09 -9.11 -7.20
C TYR A 73 13.04 -8.66 -5.73
N VAL A 74 12.56 -7.44 -5.53
CA VAL A 74 12.26 -6.85 -4.22
C VAL A 74 10.86 -6.24 -4.23
N GLY A 75 10.12 -6.41 -3.14
CA GLY A 75 8.83 -5.77 -2.93
C GLY A 75 9.01 -4.40 -2.28
N LEU A 76 8.34 -3.38 -2.81
CA LEU A 76 8.37 -2.01 -2.27
C LEU A 76 6.94 -1.53 -2.03
N VAL A 77 6.69 -0.92 -0.88
CA VAL A 77 5.47 -0.16 -0.60
C VAL A 77 5.83 1.32 -0.70
N LEU A 78 5.28 1.99 -1.69
CA LEU A 78 5.55 3.40 -1.97
C LEU A 78 4.34 4.24 -1.57
N LYS A 79 4.61 5.41 -1.01
CA LYS A 79 3.61 6.42 -0.72
C LYS A 79 3.98 7.69 -1.47
N GLU A 80 2.98 8.34 -2.05
CA GLU A 80 3.17 9.65 -2.66
C GLU A 80 3.32 10.71 -1.56
N ASP A 81 4.39 11.50 -1.61
CA ASP A 81 4.66 12.57 -0.64
C ASP A 81 3.81 13.83 -0.89
N GLN A 82 3.31 14.01 -2.13
CA GLN A 82 2.45 15.12 -2.51
C GLN A 82 1.14 14.59 -3.06
N ARG A 83 0.06 15.35 -2.91
CA ARG A 83 -1.19 15.03 -3.61
C ARG A 83 -0.91 15.11 -5.13
N PRO A 84 -1.48 14.21 -5.94
CA PRO A 84 -1.46 14.42 -7.38
C PRO A 84 -2.09 15.78 -7.65
N CYS A 85 -1.45 16.59 -8.49
CA CYS A 85 -2.15 17.71 -9.10
C CYS A 85 -3.36 17.10 -9.82
N THR A 86 -4.56 17.22 -9.27
CA THR A 86 -5.75 16.89 -10.05
C THR A 86 -5.82 17.89 -11.20
N GLU A 87 -6.46 17.51 -12.30
CA GLU A 87 -6.64 18.39 -13.46
C GLU A 87 -7.33 19.73 -13.08
N GLU A 88 -7.95 19.78 -11.90
CA GLU A 88 -8.63 20.93 -11.31
C GLU A 88 -7.65 22.00 -10.78
N GLU A 89 -6.42 21.65 -10.38
CA GLU A 89 -5.42 22.63 -9.91
C GLU A 89 -4.71 23.38 -11.04
N ILE A 90 -4.86 22.94 -12.30
CA ILE A 90 -4.26 23.58 -13.48
C ILE A 90 -4.90 24.96 -13.77
N HIS A 91 -6.10 25.21 -13.25
CA HIS A 91 -6.87 26.45 -13.50
C HIS A 91 -6.88 27.43 -12.33
N ALA A 92 -6.24 27.11 -11.20
CA ALA A 92 -6.14 28.07 -10.10
C ALA A 92 -4.93 28.99 -10.33
N PRO A 93 -5.12 30.31 -10.55
CA PRO A 93 -3.99 31.23 -10.57
C PRO A 93 -3.37 31.25 -9.19
N VAL A 94 -2.12 30.79 -9.08
CA VAL A 94 -1.29 30.95 -7.90
C VAL A 94 -1.04 32.46 -7.74
N LEU A 95 -1.88 33.12 -6.94
CA LEU A 95 -1.65 34.47 -6.46
C LEU A 95 -0.44 34.44 -5.52
N LYS A 96 0.76 34.60 -6.09
CA LYS A 96 1.93 35.01 -5.33
C LYS A 96 1.66 36.44 -4.85
N LYS A 97 1.29 36.60 -3.59
CA LYS A 97 1.43 37.88 -2.89
C LYS A 97 2.91 38.09 -2.62
N GLU A 98 3.50 38.99 -3.38
CA GLU A 98 4.83 39.55 -3.12
C GLU A 98 4.74 40.46 -1.87
N GLN A 99 5.71 40.33 -0.97
CA GLN A 99 6.04 41.29 0.08
C GLN A 99 7.42 41.86 -0.25
#